data_AF-A0AA37KKD6-F1
#
_entry.id   AF-A0AA37KKD6-F1
#
_cell.length_a   1.000
_cell.length_b   1.000
_cell.length_c   1.000
_cell.angle_alpha   90.00
_cell.angle_beta   90.00
_cell.angle_gamma   90.00
#
_symmetry.space_group_name_H-M   'P 1'
#
loop_
_entity.id
_entity.type
_entity.pdbx_description
1 polymer ?
#
loop_
_entity_poly.entity_id
_entity_poly.type
_entity_poly.pdbx_seq_one_letter_code
_entity_poly.pdbx_strand_id
1 'polypeptide(L)'
;MNAIENIITRYRLHKTQCDKRRKEIDREIEHLKQERERLNNPHWTEGLLRPVMAEIARLTPEIDWENNDEFYPIDLRGAITVFGRTKRGRPVCITFTESGHDLQFDSGQIHNSFSLKVLKDIGGTNNIMESVGDGEPLLHYIRQRMLFLEQHPGMGK
;
A
#
# COMPACT_ATOMS: atom_id res chain seq x y z
N MET A 1 -10.91 -41.51 57.94
CA MET A 1 -10.75 -40.06 57.66
C MET A 1 -9.68 -39.86 56.57
N ASN A 2 -9.88 -40.39 55.35
CA ASN A 2 -8.80 -40.40 54.32
C ASN A 2 -9.35 -40.38 52.87
N ALA A 3 -10.49 -41.02 52.60
CA ALA A 3 -11.07 -41.05 51.25
C ALA A 3 -11.63 -39.70 50.76
N ILE A 4 -12.32 -38.94 51.63
CA ILE A 4 -12.94 -37.65 51.28
C ILE A 4 -11.88 -36.59 50.99
N GLU A 5 -10.82 -36.51 51.80
CA GLU A 5 -9.70 -35.57 51.58
C GLU A 5 -8.97 -35.86 50.27
N ASN A 6 -8.80 -37.14 49.91
CA ASN A 6 -8.22 -37.53 48.61
C ASN A 6 -9.10 -37.14 47.42
N ILE A 7 -10.42 -37.13 47.57
CA ILE A 7 -11.35 -36.67 46.53
C ILE A 7 -11.25 -35.14 46.38
N ILE A 8 -11.26 -34.41 47.49
CA ILE A 8 -11.15 -32.94 47.50
C ILE A 8 -9.82 -32.49 46.88
N THR A 9 -8.71 -33.12 47.24
CA THR A 9 -7.38 -32.80 46.69
C THR A 9 -7.32 -33.04 45.19
N ARG A 10 -7.84 -34.18 44.70
CA ARG A 10 -7.91 -34.48 43.26
C ARG A 10 -8.76 -33.47 42.49
N TYR A 11 -9.92 -33.10 43.04
CA TYR A 11 -10.78 -32.08 42.43
C TYR A 11 -10.09 -30.71 42.35
N ARG A 12 -9.40 -30.28 43.41
CA ARG A 12 -8.64 -29.02 43.43
C ARG A 12 -7.52 -29.02 42.38
N LEU A 13 -6.77 -30.12 42.28
CA LEU A 13 -5.71 -30.26 41.28
C LEU A 13 -6.27 -30.20 39.85
N HIS A 14 -7.34 -30.94 39.58
CA HIS A 14 -8.03 -30.92 38.28
C HIS A 14 -8.53 -29.52 37.93
N LYS A 15 -9.15 -28.81 38.90
CA LYS A 15 -9.62 -27.44 38.69
C LYS A 15 -8.46 -26.50 38.30
N THR A 16 -7.34 -26.57 39.00
CA THR A 16 -6.14 -25.77 38.67
C THR A 16 -5.60 -26.10 37.28
N GLN A 17 -5.62 -27.38 36.87
CA GLN A 17 -5.21 -27.79 35.52
C GLN A 17 -6.15 -27.24 34.45
N CYS A 18 -7.47 -27.30 34.66
CA CYS A 18 -8.45 -26.70 33.77
C CYS A 18 -8.27 -25.17 33.66
N ASP A 19 -8.05 -24.48 34.78
CA ASP A 19 -7.84 -23.03 34.79
C ASP A 19 -6.57 -22.64 34.05
N LYS A 20 -5.48 -23.42 34.20
CA LYS A 20 -4.25 -23.24 33.43
C LYS A 20 -4.50 -23.43 31.93
N ARG A 21 -5.20 -24.51 31.56
CA ARG A 21 -5.50 -24.82 30.16
C ARG A 21 -6.39 -23.76 29.52
N ARG A 22 -7.38 -23.23 30.25
CA ARG A 22 -8.22 -22.13 29.78
C ARG A 22 -7.39 -20.88 29.46
N LYS A 23 -6.46 -20.49 30.34
CA LYS A 23 -5.56 -19.34 30.09
C LYS A 23 -4.65 -19.54 28.88
N GLU A 24 -4.18 -20.76 28.63
CA GLU A 24 -3.40 -21.08 27.42
C GLU A 24 -4.24 -20.89 26.15
N ILE A 25 -5.47 -21.41 26.15
CA ILE A 25 -6.41 -21.27 25.03
C ILE A 25 -6.75 -19.80 24.78
N ASP A 26 -7.04 -19.04 25.83
CA ASP A 26 -7.40 -17.62 25.71
C ASP A 26 -6.26 -16.80 25.08
N ARG A 27 -4.99 -17.12 25.43
CA ARG A 27 -3.81 -16.49 24.80
C ARG A 27 -3.67 -16.85 23.33
N GLU A 28 -3.89 -18.12 22.99
CA GLU A 28 -3.81 -18.58 21.60
C GLU A 28 -4.89 -17.92 20.74
N ILE A 29 -6.12 -17.79 21.26
CA ILE A 29 -7.21 -17.08 20.59
C ILE A 29 -6.82 -15.62 20.33
N GLU A 30 -6.24 -14.94 21.31
CA GLU A 30 -5.83 -13.54 21.15
C GLU A 30 -4.71 -13.38 20.11
N HIS A 31 -3.71 -14.26 20.16
CA HIS A 31 -2.64 -14.32 19.15
C HIS A 31 -3.20 -14.55 17.74
N LEU A 32 -4.10 -15.52 17.58
CA LEU A 32 -4.73 -15.81 16.29
C LEU A 32 -5.62 -14.68 15.78
N LYS A 33 -6.26 -13.90 16.67
CA LYS A 33 -7.01 -12.70 16.28
C LYS A 33 -6.10 -11.62 15.72
N GLN A 34 -4.99 -11.35 16.41
CA GLN A 34 -3.98 -10.37 15.95
C GLN A 34 -3.37 -10.79 14.62
N GLU A 35 -3.05 -12.08 14.47
CA GLU A 35 -2.51 -12.62 13.23
C GLU A 35 -3.54 -12.55 12.09
N ARG A 36 -4.81 -12.86 12.37
CA ARG A 36 -5.91 -12.68 11.41
C ARG A 36 -6.04 -11.22 10.98
N GLU A 37 -5.95 -10.27 11.90
CA GLU A 37 -6.03 -8.84 11.59
C GLU A 37 -4.86 -8.39 10.71
N ARG A 38 -3.64 -8.88 11.01
CA ARG A 38 -2.44 -8.67 10.18
C ARG A 38 -2.62 -9.22 8.77
N LEU A 39 -3.15 -10.43 8.64
CA LEU A 39 -3.39 -11.10 7.36
C LEU A 39 -4.57 -10.51 6.57
N ASN A 40 -5.56 -9.96 7.27
CA ASN A 40 -6.71 -9.28 6.67
C ASN A 40 -6.43 -7.82 6.31
N ASN A 41 -5.25 -7.29 6.61
CA ASN A 41 -4.88 -5.95 6.16
C ASN A 41 -4.74 -6.00 4.63
N PRO A 42 -5.63 -5.32 3.87
CA PRO A 42 -5.56 -5.35 2.42
C PRO A 42 -4.17 -4.92 1.97
N HIS A 43 -3.64 -5.60 0.94
CA HIS A 43 -2.40 -5.16 0.30
C HIS A 43 -2.53 -3.68 -0.05
N TRP A 44 -1.44 -2.90 0.07
CA TRP A 44 -1.50 -1.43 -0.05
C TRP A 44 -2.11 -0.96 -1.38
N THR A 45 -2.06 -1.80 -2.42
CA THR A 45 -2.72 -1.56 -3.70
C THR A 45 -4.24 -1.51 -3.58
N GLU A 46 -4.83 -2.36 -2.75
CA GLU A 46 -6.26 -2.39 -2.46
C GLU A 46 -6.64 -1.37 -1.38
N GLY A 47 -5.81 -1.26 -0.34
CA GLY A 47 -6.11 -0.41 0.82
C GLY A 47 -5.84 1.08 0.61
N LEU A 48 -4.86 1.45 -0.23
CA LEU A 48 -4.44 2.84 -0.46
C LEU A 48 -4.60 3.25 -1.93
N LEU A 49 -3.96 2.51 -2.85
CA LEU A 49 -3.89 2.94 -4.25
C LEU A 49 -5.27 2.93 -4.94
N ARG A 50 -6.07 1.87 -4.79
CA ARG A 50 -7.38 1.76 -5.45
C ARG A 50 -8.35 2.88 -5.03
N PRO A 51 -8.53 3.21 -3.73
CA PRO A 51 -9.31 4.37 -3.32
C PRO A 51 -8.81 5.70 -3.89
N VAL A 52 -7.49 5.92 -3.86
CA VAL A 52 -6.88 7.14 -4.43
C VAL A 52 -7.15 7.24 -5.92
N MET A 53 -6.97 6.15 -6.67
CA MET A 53 -7.23 6.14 -8.11
C MET A 53 -8.70 6.36 -8.45
N ALA A 54 -9.63 5.81 -7.65
CA ALA A 54 -11.06 6.06 -7.82
C ALA A 54 -11.39 7.56 -7.66
N GLU A 55 -10.80 8.21 -6.65
CA GLU A 55 -11.02 9.64 -6.41
C GLU A 55 -10.33 10.51 -7.47
N ILE A 56 -9.10 10.17 -7.87
CA ILE A 56 -8.40 10.86 -8.96
C ILE A 56 -9.18 10.75 -10.27
N ALA A 57 -9.70 9.58 -10.61
CA ALA A 57 -10.53 9.41 -11.81
C ALA A 57 -11.80 10.26 -11.75
N ARG A 58 -12.42 10.39 -10.57
CA ARG A 58 -13.57 11.28 -10.35
C ARG A 58 -13.20 12.76 -10.52
N LEU A 59 -12.02 13.17 -10.05
CA LEU A 59 -11.55 14.55 -10.06
C LEU A 59 -10.90 15.00 -11.38
N THR A 60 -10.51 14.05 -12.23
CA THR A 60 -9.86 14.29 -13.53
C THR A 60 -10.61 13.58 -14.68
N PRO A 61 -11.91 13.88 -14.89
CA PRO A 61 -12.76 13.21 -15.90
C PRO A 61 -12.32 13.45 -17.36
N GLU A 62 -11.35 14.33 -17.59
CA GLU A 62 -10.70 14.56 -18.87
C GLU A 62 -9.63 13.52 -19.23
N ILE A 63 -9.26 12.67 -18.28
CA ILE A 63 -8.35 11.53 -18.46
C ILE A 63 -9.15 10.24 -18.34
N ASP A 64 -9.05 9.40 -19.37
CA ASP A 64 -9.50 8.02 -19.33
C ASP A 64 -8.41 7.17 -18.66
N TRP A 65 -8.56 6.94 -17.36
CA TRP A 65 -7.63 6.14 -16.57
C TRP A 65 -7.85 4.65 -16.83
N GLU A 66 -6.75 3.91 -17.01
CA GLU A 66 -6.83 2.45 -17.18
C GLU A 66 -7.34 1.82 -15.87
N ASN A 67 -8.48 1.13 -15.97
CA ASN A 67 -8.99 0.34 -14.87
C ASN A 67 -8.24 -1.00 -14.85
N ASN A 68 -7.16 -1.05 -14.09
CA ASN A 68 -6.44 -2.29 -13.85
C ASN A 68 -7.18 -3.09 -12.77
N ASP A 69 -7.69 -4.26 -13.17
CA ASP A 69 -8.28 -5.22 -12.23
C ASP A 69 -7.24 -5.60 -11.15
N GLU A 70 -5.96 -5.66 -11.53
CA GLU A 70 -4.85 -5.98 -10.64
C GLU A 70 -3.67 -5.00 -10.83
N PHE A 71 -3.20 -4.43 -9.72
CA PHE A 71 -2.01 -3.57 -9.68
C PHE A 71 -0.77 -4.42 -9.39
N TYR A 72 0.05 -4.65 -10.41
CA TYR A 72 1.27 -5.44 -10.28
C TYR A 72 2.51 -4.55 -10.11
N PRO A 73 3.31 -4.74 -9.04
CA PRO A 73 4.61 -4.07 -8.90
C PRO A 73 5.57 -4.49 -10.01
N ILE A 74 6.23 -3.52 -10.65
CA ILE A 74 7.03 -3.76 -11.86
C ILE A 74 8.55 -3.64 -11.59
N ASP A 75 8.96 -3.00 -10.50
CA ASP A 75 10.38 -2.71 -10.23
C ASP A 75 10.85 -3.12 -8.81
N LEU A 76 12.14 -2.92 -8.55
CA LEU A 76 12.78 -3.20 -7.26
C LEU A 76 12.27 -2.33 -6.11
N ARG A 77 11.59 -1.21 -6.40
CA ARG A 77 10.92 -0.38 -5.39
C ARG A 77 9.54 -0.93 -5.03
N GLY A 78 9.06 -1.93 -5.77
CA GLY A 78 7.67 -2.35 -5.70
C GLY A 78 6.73 -1.28 -6.28
N ALA A 79 7.22 -0.42 -7.16
CA ALA A 79 6.45 0.68 -7.70
C ALA A 79 5.43 0.19 -8.74
N ILE A 80 4.31 0.91 -8.81
CA ILE A 80 3.19 0.62 -9.70
C ILE A 80 2.91 1.85 -10.55
N THR A 81 3.00 1.70 -11.86
CA THR A 81 2.63 2.75 -12.81
C THR A 81 1.18 2.57 -13.25
N VAL A 82 0.37 3.59 -13.00
CA VAL A 82 -1.01 3.68 -13.50
C VAL A 82 -1.01 4.58 -14.73
N PHE A 83 -1.63 4.10 -15.80
CA PHE A 83 -1.70 4.78 -17.07
C PHE A 83 -3.09 5.37 -17.29
N GLY A 84 -3.13 6.43 -18.08
CA GLY A 84 -4.36 7.02 -18.58
C GLY A 84 -4.12 7.73 -19.89
N ARG A 85 -5.20 8.11 -20.56
CA ARG A 85 -5.15 8.89 -21.80
C ARG A 85 -6.06 10.08 -21.71
N THR A 86 -5.54 11.26 -22.06
CA THR A 86 -6.43 12.42 -22.23
C THR A 86 -7.40 12.18 -23.38
N LYS A 87 -8.50 12.95 -23.43
CA LYS A 87 -9.45 12.94 -24.57
C LYS A 87 -8.82 13.11 -25.95
N ARG A 88 -7.61 13.67 -26.03
CA ARG A 88 -6.84 13.83 -27.27
C ARG A 88 -5.84 12.69 -27.53
N GLY A 89 -5.95 11.58 -26.80
CA GLY A 89 -5.12 10.40 -26.92
C GLY A 89 -3.71 10.52 -26.31
N ARG A 90 -3.43 11.58 -25.53
CA ARG A 90 -2.09 11.79 -24.94
C ARG A 90 -1.90 10.87 -23.74
N PRO A 91 -0.79 10.11 -23.67
CA PRO A 91 -0.55 9.25 -22.52
C PRO A 91 -0.20 10.09 -21.30
N VAL A 92 -0.85 9.76 -20.19
CA VAL A 92 -0.53 10.22 -18.84
C VAL A 92 -0.16 8.98 -18.04
N CYS A 93 0.89 9.07 -17.23
CA CYS A 93 1.26 8.00 -16.31
C CYS A 93 1.66 8.59 -14.98
N ILE A 94 1.37 7.86 -13.91
CA ILE A 94 1.80 8.18 -12.55
C ILE A 94 2.33 6.90 -11.93
N THR A 95 3.52 6.98 -11.34
CA THR A 95 4.15 5.87 -10.65
C THR A 95 4.00 6.06 -9.15
N PHE A 96 3.43 5.08 -8.47
CA PHE A 96 3.18 5.07 -7.04
C PHE A 96 4.07 4.06 -6.32
N THR A 97 4.47 4.38 -5.09
CA THR A 97 5.19 3.49 -4.17
C THR A 97 4.60 3.63 -2.78
N GLU A 98 4.40 2.53 -2.06
CA GLU A 98 4.06 2.57 -0.64
C GLU A 98 5.33 2.65 0.21
N SER A 99 5.33 3.54 1.19
CA SER A 99 6.44 3.69 2.13
C SER A 99 5.89 4.04 3.52
N GLY A 100 5.96 3.09 4.45
CA GLY A 100 5.66 3.35 5.86
C GLY A 100 4.20 3.75 6.10
N HIS A 101 3.27 3.11 5.38
CA HIS A 101 1.84 3.37 5.35
C HIS A 101 1.41 4.66 4.63
N ASP A 102 2.35 5.38 4.02
CA ASP A 102 2.07 6.50 3.13
C ASP A 102 2.13 6.06 1.67
N LEU A 103 1.21 6.59 0.85
CA LEU A 103 1.26 6.41 -0.59
C LEU A 103 2.01 7.59 -1.19
N GLN A 104 3.05 7.31 -1.96
CA GLN A 104 3.89 8.33 -2.58
C GLN A 104 3.85 8.18 -4.10
N PHE A 105 4.13 9.27 -4.82
CA PHE A 105 4.20 9.28 -6.28
C PHE A 105 5.49 9.93 -6.79
N ASP A 106 5.92 9.51 -7.98
CA ASP A 106 7.09 10.10 -8.64
C ASP A 106 6.75 11.53 -9.13
N SER A 107 7.40 12.55 -8.55
CA SER A 107 7.18 13.97 -8.90
C SER A 107 7.73 14.39 -10.27
N GLY A 108 8.43 13.48 -10.97
CA GLY A 108 9.13 13.77 -12.23
C GLY A 108 10.45 14.53 -12.05
N GLN A 109 10.82 14.92 -10.82
CA GLN A 109 12.14 15.43 -10.49
C GLN A 109 13.08 14.29 -10.12
N ILE A 110 14.39 14.48 -10.32
CA ILE A 110 15.41 13.47 -10.00
C ILE A 110 16.42 14.01 -8.98
N HIS A 111 16.88 13.14 -8.08
CA HIS A 111 18.01 13.42 -7.20
C HIS A 111 19.31 13.54 -8.01
N ASN A 112 19.90 14.75 -8.02
CA ASN A 112 21.17 15.00 -8.70
C ASN A 112 22.40 14.41 -7.95
N SER A 113 22.23 13.88 -6.73
CA SER A 113 23.32 13.58 -5.79
C SER A 113 24.06 12.26 -5.99
N PHE A 114 23.59 11.34 -6.84
CA PHE A 114 24.29 10.05 -7.03
C PHE A 114 25.39 10.15 -8.11
N SER A 115 26.60 9.68 -7.81
CA SER A 115 27.70 9.68 -8.80
C SER A 115 27.43 8.65 -9.92
N LEU A 116 27.78 9.05 -11.15
CA LEU A 116 27.68 8.26 -12.38
C LEU A 116 28.44 6.93 -12.21
N LYS A 117 27.73 5.79 -12.07
CA LYS A 117 28.05 4.52 -12.78
C LYS A 117 27.28 3.25 -12.35
N VAL A 118 26.47 3.22 -11.29
CA VAL A 118 25.96 1.90 -10.82
C VAL A 118 24.43 1.78 -10.75
N LEU A 119 23.68 2.83 -10.40
CA LEU A 119 22.23 2.71 -10.10
C LEU A 119 21.33 3.83 -10.65
N LYS A 120 21.90 4.90 -11.21
CA LYS A 120 21.18 6.16 -11.52
C LYS A 120 20.01 6.01 -12.50
N ASP A 121 20.02 4.96 -13.33
CA ASP A 121 19.06 4.77 -14.42
C ASP A 121 18.17 3.53 -14.22
N ILE A 122 18.31 2.79 -13.12
CA ILE A 122 17.51 1.57 -12.91
C ILE A 122 16.13 1.99 -12.39
N GLY A 123 15.13 1.96 -13.27
CA GLY A 123 13.70 1.97 -12.91
C GLY A 123 13.19 3.22 -12.20
N GLY A 124 13.82 4.40 -12.38
CA GLY A 124 13.38 5.62 -11.70
C GLY A 124 13.71 5.66 -10.20
N THR A 125 14.66 4.85 -9.74
CA THR A 125 15.13 4.83 -8.33
C THR A 125 15.75 6.14 -7.83
N ASN A 126 16.03 7.07 -8.72
CA ASN A 126 16.49 8.42 -8.42
C ASN A 126 15.37 9.46 -8.46
N ASN A 127 14.12 9.09 -8.75
CA ASN A 127 12.99 10.01 -8.73
C ASN A 127 12.76 10.54 -7.31
N ILE A 128 12.52 11.84 -7.21
CA ILE A 128 12.04 12.46 -5.98
C ILE A 128 10.58 12.03 -5.83
N MET A 129 10.30 11.30 -4.75
CA MET A 129 8.96 10.88 -4.40
C MET A 129 8.29 11.97 -3.54
N GLU A 130 7.02 12.21 -3.80
CA GLU A 130 6.18 13.14 -3.04
C GLU A 130 5.00 12.38 -2.44
N SER A 131 4.59 12.75 -1.22
CA SER A 131 3.46 12.13 -0.55
C SER A 131 2.16 12.49 -1.26
N VAL A 132 1.26 11.52 -1.41
CA VAL A 132 -0.12 11.78 -1.85
C VAL A 132 -0.85 12.62 -0.80
N GLY A 133 -0.62 12.37 0.49
CA GLY A 133 -1.21 13.15 1.58
C GLY A 133 -2.73 13.22 1.52
N ASP A 134 -3.27 14.43 1.45
CA ASP A 134 -4.71 14.71 1.30
C ASP A 134 -5.22 14.65 -0.16
N GLY A 135 -4.32 14.34 -1.11
CA GLY A 135 -4.61 14.24 -2.54
C GLY A 135 -4.34 15.53 -3.33
N GLU A 136 -4.20 16.68 -2.68
CA GLU A 136 -3.93 17.96 -3.37
C GLU A 136 -2.57 17.98 -4.09
N PRO A 137 -1.45 17.49 -3.51
CA PRO A 137 -0.17 17.43 -4.20
C PRO A 137 -0.25 16.61 -5.49
N LEU A 138 -0.89 15.45 -5.43
CA LEU A 138 -1.09 14.56 -6.57
C LEU A 138 -1.96 15.22 -7.65
N LEU A 139 -3.07 15.83 -7.26
CA LEU A 139 -3.97 16.51 -8.20
C LEU A 139 -3.28 17.70 -8.87
N HIS A 140 -2.51 18.47 -8.12
CA HIS A 140 -1.70 19.56 -8.64
C HIS A 140 -0.70 19.05 -9.69
N TYR A 141 0.03 17.98 -9.36
CA TYR A 141 0.98 17.34 -10.27
C TYR A 141 0.31 16.89 -11.58
N ILE A 142 -0.84 16.21 -11.50
CA ILE A 142 -1.58 15.73 -12.69
C ILE A 142 -1.96 16.89 -13.60
N ARG A 143 -2.53 17.97 -13.03
CA ARG A 143 -2.93 19.16 -13.79
C ARG A 143 -1.75 19.84 -14.47
N GLN A 144 -0.62 19.97 -13.77
CA GLN A 144 0.61 20.50 -14.37
C GLN A 144 1.10 19.60 -15.51
N ARG A 145 1.05 18.28 -15.31
CA ARG A 145 1.46 17.31 -16.33
C ARG A 145 0.59 17.40 -17.57
N MET A 146 -0.72 17.59 -17.41
CA MET A 146 -1.64 17.81 -18.53
C MET A 146 -1.29 19.06 -19.33
N LEU A 147 -1.11 20.21 -18.67
CA LEU A 147 -0.72 21.47 -19.32
C LEU A 147 0.59 21.32 -20.08
N PHE A 148 1.57 20.63 -19.49
CA PHE A 148 2.84 20.36 -20.14
C PHE A 148 2.68 19.54 -21.43
N LEU A 149 1.87 18.48 -21.41
CA LEU A 149 1.62 17.62 -22.56
C LEU A 149 0.86 18.34 -23.68
N GLU A 150 0.00 19.30 -23.34
CA GLU A 150 -0.67 20.15 -24.34
C GLU A 150 0.31 21.09 -25.04
N GLN A 151 1.28 21.65 -24.30
CA GLN A 151 2.31 22.54 -24.85
C GLN A 151 3.38 21.79 -25.67
N HIS A 152 3.57 20.49 -25.42
CA HIS A 152 4.62 19.68 -26.05
C HIS A 152 4.05 18.45 -26.78
N PRO A 153 3.32 18.65 -27.90
CA PRO A 153 2.60 17.58 -28.61
C PRO A 153 3.49 16.51 -29.26
N GLY A 154 4.81 16.67 -29.24
CA GLY A 154 5.78 15.67 -29.72
C GLY A 154 6.21 14.64 -28.66
N MET A 155 5.93 14.88 -27.38
CA MET A 155 6.29 13.95 -26.31
C MET A 155 5.15 12.95 -26.05
N GLY A 156 5.48 11.65 -25.97
CA GLY A 156 4.52 10.57 -25.73
C GLY A 156 4.03 9.83 -26.98
N LYS A 157 4.80 9.86 -28.08
CA LYS A 157 4.66 8.89 -29.18
C LYS A 157 5.58 7.70 -28.93
#